data_AF-A0A9D8KSE0-F1
#
_entry.id   AF-A0A9D8KSE0-F1
#
_cell.length_a   1.000
_cell.length_b   1.000
_cell.length_c   1.000
_cell.angle_alpha   90.00
_cell.angle_beta   90.00
_cell.angle_gamma   90.00
#
_symmetry.space_group_name_H-M   'P 1'
#
loop_
_entity.id
_entity.type
_entity.pdbx_description
1 polymer ?
#
loop_
_entity_poly.entity_id
_entity_poly.type
_entity_poly.pdbx_seq_one_letter_code
_entity_poly.pdbx_strand_id
1 'polypeptide(L)'
;MMHISATPVRSGESIESVRSIGRGFTLIELLVVVAILSAASLLAFGIVTEDRAQIRYDDTRLRLQSLRRAILGQLGPVNPDVVGGFVADNGDLPSDLATLLRSGSLLAQGVQSPLFDPVPDAATCANNGGETPLSDSGAVLVKGHRGDYLGGLSLNGRFRDGWGNESSDPATDALNFGWSLEGASPSLTVASLGNDNAAGGSDFAADRALRITASDWQVPLQGWSVRLVARTDIPATQPLSVSLLVFRNTAAGGQWRRYSTPLSSVCLDGNGDGLVGGSACPQSSVTLSFTANCKAGDTSSGDTFVPQGRHLLLVTGHTGALWSSGDSPYWDTPINTRQSVARIDAVAGMALPEARLELR
;
A
#
# COMPACT_ATOMS: atom_id res chain seq x y z
N MET A 1 -73.32 38.16 -58.61
CA MET A 1 -74.55 38.33 -59.42
C MET A 1 -74.44 37.37 -60.60
N MET A 2 -75.50 36.60 -60.86
CA MET A 2 -75.70 35.65 -61.99
C MET A 2 -74.81 34.39 -61.99
N HIS A 3 -75.27 33.15 -61.76
CA HIS A 3 -76.49 32.38 -62.11
C HIS A 3 -76.38 31.66 -63.47
N ILE A 4 -76.64 30.33 -63.43
CA ILE A 4 -77.03 29.41 -64.54
C ILE A 4 -75.81 28.81 -65.30
N SER A 5 -75.67 27.51 -65.58
CA SER A 5 -76.66 26.49 -65.94
C SER A 5 -76.22 25.05 -65.63
N ALA A 6 -77.20 24.16 -65.53
CA ALA A 6 -77.06 22.71 -65.40
C ALA A 6 -77.28 21.97 -66.75
N THR A 7 -76.59 20.81 -66.89
CA THR A 7 -76.98 19.51 -67.52
C THR A 7 -77.19 19.38 -69.05
N PRO A 8 -77.10 18.17 -69.67
CA PRO A 8 -76.44 16.88 -69.27
C PRO A 8 -75.82 15.99 -70.42
N VAL A 9 -75.25 14.83 -69.99
CA VAL A 9 -75.13 13.49 -70.64
C VAL A 9 -74.27 13.30 -71.92
N ARG A 10 -73.23 12.45 -71.85
CA ARG A 10 -73.23 11.10 -72.49
C ARG A 10 -72.10 10.19 -72.02
N SER A 11 -72.51 8.97 -71.70
CA SER A 11 -71.74 7.75 -71.45
C SER A 11 -70.70 7.43 -72.51
N GLY A 12 -69.49 7.07 -72.07
CA GLY A 12 -68.46 6.44 -72.88
C GLY A 12 -67.40 5.83 -71.97
N GLU A 13 -67.60 4.56 -71.63
CA GLU A 13 -66.58 3.74 -70.99
C GLU A 13 -65.29 3.72 -71.84
N SER A 14 -64.15 3.99 -71.21
CA SER A 14 -62.93 3.26 -71.51
C SER A 14 -62.05 3.27 -70.27
N ILE A 15 -61.89 2.08 -69.70
CA ILE A 15 -61.08 1.80 -68.54
C ILE A 15 -59.62 1.90 -68.97
N GLU A 16 -58.93 2.99 -68.59
CA GLU A 16 -57.47 3.00 -68.60
C GLU A 16 -56.96 2.26 -67.36
N SER A 17 -56.36 1.11 -67.64
CA SER A 17 -55.75 0.20 -66.68
C SER A 17 -54.62 0.88 -65.92
N VAL A 18 -54.83 1.09 -64.62
CA VAL A 18 -53.77 1.34 -63.64
C VAL A 18 -52.91 0.08 -63.54
N ARG A 19 -51.71 0.09 -64.14
CA ARG A 19 -50.65 -0.86 -63.77
C ARG A 19 -49.93 -0.34 -62.53
N SER A 20 -50.43 -0.70 -61.35
CA SER A 20 -49.58 -0.71 -60.16
C SER A 20 -48.63 -1.91 -60.29
N ILE A 21 -47.32 -1.69 -60.20
CA ILE A 21 -46.37 -2.79 -59.99
C ILE A 21 -46.43 -3.11 -58.49
N GLY A 22 -47.51 -3.77 -58.09
CA GLY A 22 -47.62 -4.43 -56.79
C GLY A 22 -47.01 -5.81 -56.89
N ARG A 23 -45.67 -5.91 -56.94
CA ARG A 23 -45.00 -7.18 -56.60
C ARG A 23 -45.16 -7.38 -55.10
N GLY A 24 -46.24 -8.07 -54.72
CA GLY A 24 -46.45 -8.51 -53.35
C GLY A 24 -45.31 -9.45 -52.96
N PHE A 25 -44.65 -9.14 -51.83
CA PHE A 25 -43.65 -10.01 -51.22
C PHE A 25 -44.19 -11.42 -51.13
N THR A 26 -43.46 -12.39 -51.68
CA THR A 26 -43.85 -13.78 -51.53
C THR A 26 -43.56 -14.24 -50.09
N LEU A 27 -44.36 -15.18 -49.58
CA LEU A 27 -44.21 -15.74 -48.24
C LEU A 27 -42.80 -16.32 -48.01
N ILE A 28 -42.20 -16.86 -49.07
CA ILE A 28 -40.84 -17.40 -49.06
C ILE A 28 -39.77 -16.29 -48.98
N GLU A 29 -39.99 -15.16 -49.63
CA GLU A 29 -39.07 -14.01 -49.61
C GLU A 29 -39.06 -13.35 -48.23
N LEU A 30 -40.22 -13.25 -47.57
CA LEU A 30 -40.31 -12.81 -46.19
C LEU A 30 -39.62 -13.79 -45.23
N LEU A 31 -39.78 -15.10 -45.44
CA LEU A 31 -39.12 -16.12 -44.62
C LEU A 31 -37.60 -16.11 -44.79
N VAL A 32 -37.10 -15.95 -46.03
CA VAL A 32 -35.66 -15.85 -46.32
C VAL A 32 -35.07 -14.58 -45.71
N VAL A 33 -35.74 -13.44 -45.81
CA VAL A 33 -35.29 -12.18 -45.20
C VAL A 33 -35.23 -12.32 -43.67
N VAL A 34 -36.26 -12.88 -43.04
CA VAL A 34 -36.25 -13.10 -41.59
C VAL A 34 -35.13 -14.07 -41.20
N ALA A 35 -34.92 -15.16 -41.94
CA ALA A 35 -33.84 -16.11 -41.67
C ALA A 35 -32.45 -15.46 -41.77
N ILE A 36 -32.21 -14.63 -42.79
CA ILE A 36 -30.95 -13.90 -42.97
C ILE A 36 -30.76 -12.88 -41.84
N LEU A 37 -31.81 -12.12 -41.48
CA LEU A 37 -31.74 -11.15 -40.39
C LEU A 37 -31.52 -11.82 -39.03
N SER A 38 -32.15 -12.97 -38.77
CA SER A 38 -31.91 -13.75 -37.55
C SER A 38 -30.47 -14.30 -37.50
N ALA A 39 -29.95 -14.84 -38.60
CA ALA A 39 -28.57 -15.32 -38.67
C ALA A 39 -27.55 -14.17 -38.48
N ALA A 40 -27.75 -13.04 -39.17
CA ALA A 40 -26.92 -11.85 -39.02
C ALA A 40 -26.97 -11.29 -37.60
N SER A 41 -28.15 -11.27 -36.98
CA SER A 41 -28.33 -10.83 -35.59
C SER A 41 -27.60 -11.75 -34.61
N LEU A 42 -27.70 -13.07 -34.76
CA LEU A 42 -27.00 -14.04 -33.90
C LEU A 42 -25.47 -13.86 -33.98
N LEU A 43 -24.93 -13.68 -35.19
CA LEU A 43 -23.51 -13.42 -35.40
C LEU A 43 -23.06 -12.09 -34.80
N ALA A 44 -23.85 -11.02 -34.99
CA ALA A 44 -23.56 -9.71 -34.41
C ALA A 44 -23.59 -9.74 -32.87
N PHE A 45 -24.52 -10.48 -32.26
CA PHE A 45 -24.56 -10.64 -30.80
C PHE A 45 -23.35 -11.38 -30.25
N GLY A 46 -22.90 -12.47 -30.90
CA GLY A 46 -21.73 -13.24 -30.47
C GLY A 46 -20.43 -12.42 -30.42
N ILE A 47 -20.22 -11.52 -31.40
CA ILE A 47 -19.03 -10.65 -31.43
C ILE A 47 -19.10 -9.61 -30.30
N VAL A 48 -20.25 -8.98 -30.10
CA VAL A 48 -20.43 -7.94 -29.07
C VAL A 48 -20.30 -8.49 -27.64
N THR A 49 -20.67 -9.75 -27.39
CA THR A 49 -20.53 -10.37 -26.07
C THR A 49 -19.09 -10.67 -25.71
N GLU A 50 -18.30 -11.19 -26.66
CA GLU A 50 -16.87 -11.48 -26.46
C GLU A 50 -16.06 -10.20 -26.22
N ASP A 51 -16.34 -9.14 -27.01
CA ASP A 51 -15.70 -7.84 -26.82
C ASP A 51 -15.96 -7.27 -25.41
N ARG A 52 -17.19 -7.42 -24.90
CA ARG A 52 -17.54 -6.97 -23.54
C ARG A 52 -16.86 -7.80 -22.45
N ALA A 53 -16.79 -9.11 -22.63
CA ALA A 53 -16.13 -10.00 -21.68
C ALA A 53 -14.63 -9.69 -21.58
N GLN A 54 -13.98 -9.46 -22.73
CA GLN A 54 -12.59 -9.07 -22.79
C GLN A 54 -12.33 -7.70 -22.12
N ILE A 55 -13.20 -6.70 -22.36
CA ILE A 55 -13.08 -5.38 -21.69
C ILE A 55 -13.14 -5.51 -20.17
N ARG A 56 -14.08 -6.30 -19.64
CA ARG A 56 -14.21 -6.51 -18.18
C ARG A 56 -13.02 -7.25 -17.60
N TYR A 57 -12.50 -8.23 -18.34
CA TYR A 57 -11.29 -8.94 -17.99
C TYR A 57 -10.08 -8.00 -17.88
N ASP A 58 -9.89 -7.13 -18.87
CA ASP A 58 -8.79 -6.16 -18.87
C ASP A 58 -8.97 -5.10 -17.78
N ASP A 59 -10.20 -4.64 -17.53
CA ASP A 59 -10.51 -3.75 -16.39
C ASP A 59 -10.14 -4.40 -15.05
N THR A 60 -10.52 -5.66 -14.82
CA THR A 60 -10.12 -6.41 -13.61
C THR A 60 -8.60 -6.44 -13.42
N ARG A 61 -7.83 -6.66 -14.49
CA ARG A 61 -6.35 -6.64 -14.42
C ARG A 61 -5.81 -5.26 -14.04
N LEU A 62 -6.34 -4.19 -14.63
CA LEU A 62 -5.96 -2.81 -14.31
C LEU A 62 -6.33 -2.43 -12.86
N ARG A 63 -7.45 -2.94 -12.36
CA ARG A 63 -7.88 -2.72 -10.97
C ARG A 63 -6.99 -3.46 -9.97
N LEU A 64 -6.58 -4.70 -10.25
CA LEU A 64 -5.59 -5.41 -9.44
C LEU A 64 -4.24 -4.65 -9.40
N GLN A 65 -3.80 -4.08 -10.52
CA GLN A 65 -2.61 -3.22 -10.55
C GLN A 65 -2.79 -1.93 -9.73
N SER A 66 -3.99 -1.35 -9.75
CA SER A 66 -4.33 -0.18 -8.93
C SER A 66 -4.33 -0.52 -7.43
N LEU A 67 -4.85 -1.69 -7.04
CA LEU A 67 -4.75 -2.20 -5.66
C LEU A 67 -3.30 -2.38 -5.23
N ARG A 68 -2.48 -3.03 -6.07
CA ARG A 68 -1.05 -3.21 -5.76
C ARG A 68 -0.35 -1.87 -5.52
N ARG A 69 -0.60 -0.88 -6.38
CA ARG A 69 -0.03 0.48 -6.24
C ARG A 69 -0.56 1.23 -5.02
N ALA A 70 -1.84 1.07 -4.68
CA ALA A 70 -2.42 1.68 -3.49
C ALA A 70 -1.81 1.11 -2.20
N ILE A 71 -1.62 -0.22 -2.15
CA ILE A 71 -1.08 -0.92 -0.98
C ILE A 71 0.43 -0.68 -0.82
N LEU A 72 1.20 -0.95 -1.89
CA LEU A 72 2.67 -0.95 -1.85
C LEU A 72 3.30 0.37 -2.28
N GLY A 73 2.53 1.35 -2.76
CA GLY A 73 3.10 2.53 -3.40
C GLY A 73 3.57 2.22 -4.82
N GLN A 74 4.03 3.24 -5.56
CA GLN A 74 4.45 3.08 -6.95
C GLN A 74 5.68 2.18 -7.07
N LEU A 75 5.48 0.91 -7.38
CA LEU A 75 6.49 0.03 -7.97
C LEU A 75 6.35 0.09 -9.49
N GLY A 76 6.83 1.19 -10.08
CA GLY A 76 6.97 1.37 -11.53
C GLY A 76 8.34 1.99 -11.84
N PRO A 77 8.90 1.77 -13.04
CA PRO A 77 10.29 2.12 -13.39
C PRO A 77 10.63 3.62 -13.39
N VAL A 78 9.67 4.49 -13.05
CA VAL A 78 9.78 5.95 -13.20
C VAL A 78 10.32 6.62 -11.94
N ASN A 79 10.25 5.97 -10.76
CA ASN A 79 10.92 6.44 -9.54
C ASN A 79 10.91 5.35 -8.43
N PRO A 80 11.92 4.45 -8.37
CA PRO A 80 12.00 3.43 -7.33
C PRO A 80 12.22 4.00 -5.91
N ASP A 81 12.59 5.28 -5.80
CA ASP A 81 12.98 5.93 -4.54
C ASP A 81 11.81 6.58 -3.77
N VAL A 82 10.58 6.53 -4.30
CA VAL A 82 9.42 7.13 -3.62
C VAL A 82 8.75 6.10 -2.71
N VAL A 83 9.09 6.18 -1.42
CA VAL A 83 8.38 5.49 -0.34
C VAL A 83 6.93 6.00 -0.26
N GLY A 84 5.95 5.13 -0.51
CA GLY A 84 4.54 5.51 -0.47
C GLY A 84 3.57 4.33 -0.41
N GLY A 85 2.28 4.64 -0.51
CA GLY A 85 1.21 3.64 -0.40
C GLY A 85 0.79 3.38 1.04
N PHE A 86 -0.21 2.53 1.20
CA PHE A 86 -0.81 2.21 2.49
C PHE A 86 0.23 1.72 3.50
N VAL A 87 1.11 0.80 3.08
CA VAL A 87 2.13 0.22 3.97
C VAL A 87 3.13 1.26 4.45
N ALA A 88 3.58 2.17 3.59
CA ALA A 88 4.58 3.18 3.97
C ALA A 88 4.09 4.15 5.06
N ASP A 89 2.80 4.47 5.00
CA ASP A 89 2.15 5.39 5.91
C ASP A 89 1.69 4.73 7.22
N ASN A 90 1.22 3.48 7.12
CA ASN A 90 0.55 2.77 8.21
C ASN A 90 1.39 1.65 8.81
N GLY A 91 2.49 1.23 8.18
CA GLY A 91 3.39 0.20 8.68
C GLY A 91 2.81 -1.22 8.71
N ASP A 92 1.70 -1.47 8.01
CA ASP A 92 1.06 -2.79 7.92
C ASP A 92 0.25 -2.92 6.62
N LEU A 93 -0.15 -4.14 6.27
CA LEU A 93 -1.12 -4.39 5.20
C LEU A 93 -2.54 -3.99 5.64
N PRO A 94 -3.41 -3.57 4.71
CA PRO A 94 -4.80 -3.31 5.04
C PRO A 94 -5.49 -4.63 5.44
N SER A 95 -6.36 -4.57 6.45
CA SER A 95 -7.22 -5.70 6.85
C SER A 95 -8.31 -6.02 5.83
N ASP A 96 -8.71 -5.01 5.06
CA ASP A 96 -9.80 -5.02 4.09
C ASP A 96 -9.59 -3.91 3.05
N LEU A 97 -10.30 -3.99 1.92
CA LEU A 97 -10.13 -2.99 0.85
C LEU A 97 -10.80 -1.65 1.15
N ALA A 98 -11.83 -1.61 2.00
CA ALA A 98 -12.48 -0.38 2.40
C ALA A 98 -11.52 0.54 3.15
N THR A 99 -10.58 -0.05 3.88
CA THR A 99 -9.47 0.65 4.54
C THR A 99 -8.53 1.34 3.53
N LEU A 100 -8.57 1.03 2.23
CA LEU A 100 -7.85 1.85 1.23
C LEU A 100 -8.58 3.14 0.83
N LEU A 101 -9.87 3.27 1.16
CA LEU A 101 -10.67 4.45 0.82
C LEU A 101 -10.93 5.35 2.02
N ARG A 102 -11.06 4.76 3.22
CA ARG A 102 -11.43 5.47 4.46
C ARG A 102 -10.57 4.98 5.62
N SER A 103 -10.25 5.86 6.56
CA SER A 103 -9.37 5.52 7.69
C SER A 103 -10.01 4.57 8.69
N GLY A 104 -11.33 4.60 8.84
CA GLY A 104 -12.02 3.84 9.89
C GLY A 104 -11.47 4.21 11.27
N SER A 105 -10.99 3.22 12.02
CA SER A 105 -10.36 3.38 13.33
C SER A 105 -8.86 3.71 13.29
N LEU A 106 -8.25 3.74 12.10
CA LEU A 106 -6.83 4.06 11.97
C LEU A 106 -6.58 5.54 12.22
N LEU A 107 -5.42 5.84 12.78
CA LEU A 107 -4.95 7.21 12.97
C LEU A 107 -4.86 7.91 11.60
N ALA A 108 -5.47 9.08 11.47
CA ALA A 108 -5.36 9.90 10.27
C ALA A 108 -3.92 10.41 10.06
N GLN A 109 -3.54 10.70 8.82
CA GLN A 109 -2.21 11.19 8.52
C GLN A 109 -1.95 12.51 9.23
N GLY A 110 -0.80 12.59 9.88
CA GLY A 110 -0.33 13.82 10.50
C GLY A 110 1.16 13.74 10.82
N VAL A 111 1.69 14.84 11.34
CA VAL A 111 3.02 14.86 11.93
C VAL A 111 2.92 14.15 13.28
N GLN A 112 3.59 13.01 13.39
CA GLN A 112 3.62 12.16 14.58
C GLN A 112 4.98 12.26 15.26
N SER A 113 4.98 12.37 16.58
CA SER A 113 6.18 12.21 17.40
C SER A 113 6.45 10.72 17.60
N PRO A 114 7.62 10.19 17.21
CA PRO A 114 8.00 8.83 17.59
C PRO A 114 8.01 8.65 19.10
N LEU A 115 7.51 7.50 19.56
CA LEU A 115 7.53 7.14 20.97
C LEU A 115 8.74 6.24 21.23
N PHE A 116 9.66 6.71 22.05
CA PHE A 116 10.76 5.89 22.54
C PHE A 116 10.31 5.14 23.80
N ASP A 117 10.30 3.82 23.74
CA ASP A 117 10.03 2.98 24.91
C ASP A 117 11.35 2.35 25.42
N PRO A 118 11.74 2.62 26.69
CA PRO A 118 12.89 1.97 27.29
C PRO A 118 12.69 0.46 27.50
N VAL A 119 11.45 -0.01 27.72
CA VAL A 119 11.12 -1.42 28.01
C VAL A 119 9.91 -1.87 27.18
N PRO A 120 10.05 -1.93 25.84
CA PRO A 120 8.96 -2.36 24.97
C PRO A 120 8.54 -3.81 25.24
N ASP A 121 7.36 -4.19 24.77
CA ASP A 121 6.90 -5.58 24.81
C ASP A 121 7.90 -6.49 24.08
N ALA A 122 8.37 -7.55 24.75
CA ALA A 122 9.46 -8.37 24.21
C ALA A 122 9.07 -9.09 22.91
N ALA A 123 7.84 -9.61 22.83
CA ALA A 123 7.38 -10.40 21.71
C ALA A 123 7.10 -9.55 20.45
N THR A 124 6.57 -8.34 20.63
CA THR A 124 6.13 -7.47 19.52
C THR A 124 7.04 -6.27 19.29
N CYS A 125 7.97 -6.02 20.22
CA CYS A 125 8.90 -4.89 20.26
C CYS A 125 8.20 -3.54 20.33
N ALA A 126 6.91 -3.56 20.64
CA ALA A 126 6.04 -2.41 20.55
C ALA A 126 5.92 -1.73 21.91
N ASN A 127 5.70 -0.43 21.87
CA ASN A 127 5.54 0.33 23.09
C ASN A 127 4.32 -0.12 23.90
N ASN A 128 4.46 -0.15 25.23
CA ASN A 128 3.49 -0.77 26.15
C ASN A 128 3.22 0.04 27.43
N GLY A 129 3.65 1.30 27.49
CA GLY A 129 3.51 2.19 28.64
C GLY A 129 4.85 2.51 29.31
N GLY A 130 5.25 3.79 29.27
CA GLY A 130 6.53 4.26 29.82
C GLY A 130 7.36 5.08 28.81
N GLU A 131 6.70 5.55 27.76
CA GLU A 131 7.34 6.11 26.59
C GLU A 131 7.70 7.59 26.76
N THR A 132 8.77 7.99 26.08
CA THR A 132 9.14 9.38 25.91
C THR A 132 8.85 9.82 24.48
N PRO A 133 7.98 10.81 24.25
CA PRO A 133 7.71 11.33 22.91
C PRO A 133 8.89 12.17 22.42
N LEU A 134 9.35 11.87 21.20
CA LEU A 134 10.40 12.61 20.50
C LEU A 134 9.75 13.71 19.63
N SER A 135 9.46 14.85 20.26
CA SER A 135 8.64 15.92 19.66
C SER A 135 9.42 16.98 18.87
N ASP A 136 10.75 16.86 18.82
CA ASP A 136 11.57 17.81 18.10
C ASP A 136 11.44 17.68 16.59
N SER A 137 11.51 18.81 15.89
CA SER A 137 11.24 18.90 14.45
C SER A 137 12.10 17.97 13.58
N GLY A 138 13.28 17.57 14.05
CA GLY A 138 14.15 16.59 13.39
C GLY A 138 13.70 15.13 13.55
N ALA A 139 13.01 14.82 14.64
CA ALA A 139 12.57 13.47 15.00
C ALA A 139 11.15 13.13 14.49
N VAL A 140 10.27 14.13 14.38
CA VAL A 140 8.88 13.89 13.93
C VAL A 140 8.80 13.32 12.50
N LEU A 141 7.80 12.48 12.26
CA LEU A 141 7.55 11.81 10.98
C LEU A 141 6.11 12.03 10.54
N VAL A 142 5.89 12.20 9.23
CA VAL A 142 4.52 12.18 8.68
C VAL A 142 4.07 10.73 8.57
N LYS A 143 3.04 10.37 9.33
CA LYS A 143 2.54 8.99 9.47
C LYS A 143 1.03 8.96 9.64
N GLY A 144 0.43 7.80 9.37
CA GLY A 144 -1.01 7.58 9.48
C GLY A 144 -1.74 7.63 8.13
N HIS A 145 -3.02 7.31 8.18
CA HIS A 145 -3.87 7.04 7.03
C HIS A 145 -4.19 8.29 6.20
N ARG A 146 -3.89 8.27 4.89
CA ARG A 146 -4.03 9.42 3.97
C ARG A 146 -5.46 9.68 3.46
N GLY A 147 -6.41 8.84 3.80
CA GLY A 147 -7.73 8.82 3.16
C GLY A 147 -7.73 7.91 1.94
N ASP A 148 -8.02 8.46 0.75
CA ASP A 148 -8.19 7.66 -0.46
C ASP A 148 -6.85 7.30 -1.12
N TYR A 149 -6.41 6.05 -0.95
CA TYR A 149 -5.23 5.48 -1.59
C TYR A 149 -5.47 5.04 -3.04
N LEU A 150 -6.73 4.91 -3.46
CA LEU A 150 -7.12 4.56 -4.82
C LEU A 150 -7.30 5.79 -5.71
N GLY A 151 -7.15 7.00 -5.17
CA GLY A 151 -7.06 8.24 -5.95
C GLY A 151 -8.34 8.57 -6.72
N GLY A 152 -9.51 8.33 -6.13
CA GLY A 152 -10.81 8.62 -6.74
C GLY A 152 -11.29 7.57 -7.72
N LEU A 153 -10.59 6.43 -7.85
CA LEU A 153 -11.01 5.33 -8.74
C LEU A 153 -12.24 4.56 -8.20
N SER A 154 -12.65 4.81 -6.96
CA SER A 154 -13.87 4.21 -6.42
C SER A 154 -15.12 4.85 -7.01
N LEU A 155 -16.13 4.02 -7.30
CA LEU A 155 -17.45 4.46 -7.76
C LEU A 155 -18.43 4.32 -6.60
N ASN A 156 -19.05 5.41 -6.17
CA ASN A 156 -19.96 5.45 -5.02
C ASN A 156 -19.34 4.86 -3.74
N GLY A 157 -18.04 5.09 -3.53
CA GLY A 157 -17.30 4.57 -2.37
C GLY A 157 -17.02 3.07 -2.40
N ARG A 158 -17.18 2.42 -3.56
CA ARG A 158 -16.85 1.00 -3.79
C ARG A 158 -15.84 0.86 -4.91
N PHE A 159 -14.93 -0.09 -4.76
CA PHE A 159 -13.94 -0.42 -5.78
C PHE A 159 -14.12 -1.88 -6.21
N ARG A 160 -15.13 -2.16 -7.05
CA ARG A 160 -15.41 -3.51 -7.56
C ARG A 160 -14.44 -3.94 -8.65
N ASP A 161 -14.41 -5.21 -9.01
CA ASP A 161 -13.74 -5.69 -10.23
C ASP A 161 -14.50 -5.31 -11.52
N GLY A 162 -13.98 -5.69 -12.69
CA GLY A 162 -14.60 -5.38 -13.97
C GLY A 162 -15.91 -6.15 -14.23
N TRP A 163 -16.15 -7.24 -13.50
CA TRP A 163 -17.38 -8.04 -13.61
C TRP A 163 -18.53 -7.48 -12.78
N GLY A 164 -18.20 -6.67 -11.77
CA GLY A 164 -19.17 -6.14 -10.82
C GLY A 164 -19.57 -7.16 -9.78
N ASN A 165 -18.65 -8.07 -9.44
CA ASN A 165 -18.88 -9.13 -8.47
C ASN A 165 -19.28 -8.54 -7.11
N GLU A 166 -20.14 -9.26 -6.41
CA GLU A 166 -20.62 -8.92 -5.07
C GLU A 166 -20.50 -10.14 -4.15
N SER A 167 -20.10 -9.89 -2.91
CA SER A 167 -20.14 -10.94 -1.89
C SER A 167 -21.60 -11.19 -1.48
N SER A 168 -21.96 -12.46 -1.30
CA SER A 168 -23.30 -12.85 -0.81
C SER A 168 -23.56 -12.36 0.62
N ASP A 169 -22.51 -12.17 1.41
CA ASP A 169 -22.58 -11.48 2.71
C ASP A 169 -22.40 -9.97 2.50
N PRO A 170 -23.42 -9.14 2.80
CA PRO A 170 -23.34 -7.69 2.65
C PRO A 170 -22.28 -7.03 3.54
N ALA A 171 -21.96 -7.60 4.70
CA ALA A 171 -20.92 -7.05 5.58
C ALA A 171 -19.54 -7.21 4.95
N THR A 172 -19.24 -8.42 4.45
CA THR A 172 -18.03 -8.69 3.66
C THR A 172 -17.99 -7.86 2.37
N ASP A 173 -19.11 -7.70 1.65
CA ASP A 173 -19.16 -6.86 0.45
C ASP A 173 -18.88 -5.39 0.74
N ALA A 174 -19.34 -4.86 1.89
CA ALA A 174 -19.08 -3.49 2.30
C ALA A 174 -17.60 -3.22 2.61
N LEU A 175 -16.86 -4.24 3.06
CA LEU A 175 -15.43 -4.18 3.37
C LEU A 175 -14.55 -4.44 2.14
N ASN A 176 -14.96 -5.34 1.25
CA ASN A 176 -14.10 -5.87 0.19
C ASN A 176 -14.64 -5.66 -1.22
N PHE A 177 -15.81 -5.06 -1.39
CA PHE A 177 -16.38 -4.67 -2.68
C PHE A 177 -16.49 -5.82 -3.69
N GLY A 178 -16.77 -7.03 -3.21
CA GLY A 178 -16.90 -8.24 -4.03
C GLY A 178 -15.57 -8.89 -4.43
N TRP A 179 -14.42 -8.35 -4.01
CA TRP A 179 -13.16 -9.06 -4.08
C TRP A 179 -13.09 -10.13 -2.99
N SER A 180 -12.53 -11.30 -3.33
CA SER A 180 -12.14 -12.30 -2.34
C SER A 180 -10.82 -11.88 -1.68
N LEU A 181 -10.78 -11.83 -0.36
CA LEU A 181 -9.57 -11.54 0.42
C LEU A 181 -9.19 -12.77 1.24
N GLU A 182 -7.94 -13.20 1.10
CA GLU A 182 -7.39 -14.31 1.86
C GLU A 182 -6.07 -13.93 2.52
N GLY A 183 -5.91 -14.36 3.77
CA GLY A 183 -4.73 -14.07 4.58
C GLY A 183 -4.80 -12.74 5.32
N ALA A 184 -3.73 -12.46 6.05
CA ALA A 184 -3.50 -11.24 6.79
C ALA A 184 -1.99 -10.99 6.88
N SER A 185 -1.60 -9.84 7.40
CA SER A 185 -0.19 -9.51 7.62
C SER A 185 0.59 -10.71 8.22
N PRO A 186 1.69 -11.17 7.57
CA PRO A 186 2.45 -10.44 6.57
C PRO A 186 2.14 -10.72 5.09
N SER A 187 1.11 -11.50 4.76
CA SER A 187 0.75 -11.86 3.38
C SER A 187 -0.73 -11.72 3.09
N LEU A 188 -1.08 -11.09 1.98
CA LEU A 188 -2.45 -10.83 1.56
C LEU A 188 -2.65 -11.28 0.11
N THR A 189 -3.74 -11.97 -0.15
CA THR A 189 -4.21 -12.29 -1.51
C THR A 189 -5.54 -11.60 -1.75
N VAL A 190 -5.66 -10.89 -2.86
CA VAL A 190 -6.89 -10.24 -3.33
C VAL A 190 -7.26 -10.83 -4.68
N ALA A 191 -8.45 -11.39 -4.84
CA ALA A 191 -8.87 -12.06 -6.06
C ALA A 191 -10.23 -11.60 -6.58
N SER A 192 -10.35 -11.50 -7.90
CA SER A 192 -11.62 -11.45 -8.62
C SER A 192 -12.05 -12.87 -8.96
N LEU A 193 -13.33 -13.18 -8.74
CA LEU A 193 -13.94 -14.49 -8.96
C LEU A 193 -14.48 -14.67 -10.39
N GLY A 194 -13.88 -14.01 -11.37
CA GLY A 194 -14.29 -14.12 -12.77
C GLY A 194 -15.72 -13.64 -13.05
N ASN A 195 -16.27 -14.07 -14.18
CA ASN A 195 -17.61 -13.69 -14.63
C ASN A 195 -18.75 -14.48 -13.96
N ASP A 196 -18.43 -15.58 -13.30
CA ASP A 196 -19.36 -16.50 -12.63
C ASP A 196 -19.47 -16.23 -11.13
N ASN A 197 -18.63 -15.32 -10.59
CA ASN A 197 -18.58 -14.95 -9.18
C ASN A 197 -18.38 -16.17 -8.27
N ALA A 198 -17.62 -17.16 -8.75
CA ALA A 198 -17.33 -18.40 -8.07
C ALA A 198 -15.83 -18.71 -8.12
N ALA A 199 -15.31 -19.37 -7.08
CA ALA A 199 -13.90 -19.75 -7.05
C ALA A 199 -13.58 -20.81 -8.11
N GLY A 200 -12.44 -20.65 -8.77
CA GLY A 200 -11.95 -21.54 -9.82
C GLY A 200 -12.31 -21.05 -11.22
N GLY A 201 -12.92 -21.92 -12.03
CA GLY A 201 -13.35 -21.59 -13.40
C GLY A 201 -12.26 -21.68 -14.48
N SER A 202 -12.69 -21.46 -15.73
CA SER A 202 -11.83 -21.34 -16.91
C SER A 202 -12.15 -20.06 -17.69
N ASP A 203 -11.27 -19.65 -18.61
CA ASP A 203 -11.47 -18.48 -19.47
C ASP A 203 -11.77 -17.19 -18.68
N PHE A 204 -12.98 -16.64 -18.82
CA PHE A 204 -13.45 -15.46 -18.10
C PHE A 204 -14.01 -15.76 -16.71
N ALA A 205 -14.35 -17.02 -16.43
CA ALA A 205 -14.70 -17.49 -15.09
C ALA A 205 -13.46 -17.73 -14.23
N ALA A 206 -12.27 -17.83 -14.84
CA ALA A 206 -11.04 -18.11 -14.11
C ALA A 206 -10.68 -16.96 -13.14
N ASP A 207 -10.43 -17.32 -11.88
CA ASP A 207 -9.97 -16.39 -10.84
C ASP A 207 -8.72 -15.61 -11.26
N ARG A 208 -8.67 -14.35 -10.83
CA ARG A 208 -7.49 -13.48 -11.02
C ARG A 208 -7.07 -12.86 -9.70
N ALA A 209 -5.89 -13.24 -9.24
CA ALA A 209 -5.38 -12.87 -7.93
C ALA A 209 -4.15 -11.95 -8.01
N LEU A 210 -4.13 -10.95 -7.14
CA LEU A 210 -2.95 -10.23 -6.68
C LEU A 210 -2.49 -10.88 -5.38
N ARG A 211 -1.25 -11.38 -5.38
CA ARG A 211 -0.58 -11.85 -4.16
C ARG A 211 0.45 -10.83 -3.70
N ILE A 212 0.38 -10.48 -2.42
CA ILE A 212 1.34 -9.67 -1.70
C ILE A 212 1.92 -10.54 -0.58
N THR A 213 3.23 -10.70 -0.58
CA THR A 213 4.01 -11.49 0.38
C THR A 213 4.83 -10.58 1.27
N ALA A 214 5.39 -11.12 2.36
CA ALA A 214 6.25 -10.36 3.26
C ALA A 214 7.38 -9.62 2.51
N SER A 215 8.04 -10.28 1.55
CA SER A 215 9.13 -9.68 0.77
C SER A 215 8.71 -8.54 -0.16
N ASP A 216 7.41 -8.40 -0.48
CA ASP A 216 6.92 -7.30 -1.33
C ASP A 216 6.92 -5.96 -0.58
N TRP A 217 6.96 -5.96 0.76
CA TRP A 217 6.76 -4.76 1.55
C TRP A 217 7.58 -4.68 2.84
N GLN A 218 8.25 -5.75 3.24
CA GLN A 218 9.14 -5.77 4.40
C GLN A 218 10.60 -5.73 3.97
N VAL A 219 11.41 -5.06 4.77
CA VAL A 219 12.86 -4.92 4.59
C VAL A 219 13.56 -5.60 5.78
N PRO A 220 14.50 -6.53 5.55
CA PRO A 220 15.26 -7.14 6.63
C PRO A 220 16.23 -6.12 7.24
N LEU A 221 16.27 -6.02 8.57
CA LEU A 221 17.27 -5.20 9.27
C LEU A 221 18.56 -5.97 9.53
N GLN A 222 18.52 -7.30 9.59
CA GLN A 222 19.70 -8.09 9.95
C GLN A 222 20.87 -7.82 8.98
N GLY A 223 22.02 -7.47 9.53
CA GLY A 223 23.23 -7.13 8.78
C GLY A 223 23.28 -5.68 8.27
N TRP A 224 22.19 -4.91 8.40
CA TRP A 224 22.23 -3.49 8.08
C TRP A 224 23.18 -2.75 9.03
N SER A 225 24.10 -2.00 8.43
CA SER A 225 25.20 -1.37 9.14
C SER A 225 25.00 0.14 9.26
N VAL A 226 25.26 0.65 10.46
CA VAL A 226 25.20 2.06 10.81
C VAL A 226 26.57 2.51 11.26
N ARG A 227 27.04 3.63 10.74
CA ARG A 227 28.29 4.26 11.17
C ARG A 227 28.01 5.33 12.21
N LEU A 228 28.57 5.17 13.39
CA LEU A 228 28.54 6.16 14.46
C LEU A 228 29.88 6.92 14.45
N VAL A 229 29.83 8.25 14.45
CA VAL A 229 31.00 9.12 14.45
C VAL A 229 30.94 10.01 15.70
N ALA A 230 32.00 10.05 16.48
CA ALA A 230 32.11 10.95 17.61
C ALA A 230 32.77 12.27 17.18
N ARG A 231 32.26 13.39 17.69
CA ARG A 231 32.84 14.74 17.59
C ARG A 231 33.35 15.23 18.95
N THR A 232 32.98 14.54 20.02
CA THR A 232 33.52 14.67 21.37
C THR A 232 33.92 13.31 21.90
N ASP A 233 34.75 13.30 22.92
CA ASP A 233 35.32 12.07 23.46
C ASP A 233 34.26 11.24 24.20
N ILE A 234 34.11 9.98 23.79
CA ILE A 234 33.20 9.02 24.39
C ILE A 234 34.04 7.93 25.07
N PRO A 235 34.01 7.81 26.41
CA PRO A 235 34.76 6.78 27.11
C PRO A 235 34.16 5.38 26.86
N ALA A 236 35.01 4.34 26.83
CA ALA A 236 34.57 2.96 26.63
C ALA A 236 33.60 2.46 27.73
N THR A 237 33.57 3.13 28.88
CA THR A 237 32.64 2.85 29.98
C THR A 237 31.26 3.41 29.74
N GLN A 238 31.05 4.19 28.68
CA GLN A 238 29.75 4.75 28.33
C GLN A 238 28.97 3.77 27.44
N PRO A 239 27.98 3.05 28.00
CA PRO A 239 27.10 2.19 27.23
C PRO A 239 26.24 2.99 26.26
N LEU A 240 26.41 2.71 24.98
CA LEU A 240 25.62 3.27 23.89
C LEU A 240 24.98 2.15 23.07
N SER A 241 23.95 2.50 22.34
CA SER A 241 23.24 1.64 21.40
C SER A 241 22.67 2.51 20.28
N VAL A 242 22.30 1.87 19.18
CA VAL A 242 21.51 2.52 18.13
C VAL A 242 20.15 1.85 18.11
N SER A 243 19.10 2.68 18.17
CA SER A 243 17.71 2.26 18.12
C SER A 243 17.05 2.76 16.84
N LEU A 244 16.18 1.93 16.24
CA LEU A 244 15.30 2.29 15.14
C LEU A 244 13.85 2.23 15.64
N LEU A 245 13.11 3.33 15.47
CA LEU A 245 11.70 3.45 15.78
C LEU A 245 10.86 3.35 14.51
N VAL A 246 9.91 2.42 14.54
CA VAL A 246 9.10 2.00 13.39
C VAL A 246 7.63 2.16 13.72
N PHE A 247 6.93 2.95 12.91
CA PHE A 247 5.50 3.22 13.10
C PHE A 247 4.64 2.05 12.63
N ARG A 248 3.59 1.73 13.38
CA ARG A 248 2.49 0.86 12.98
C ARG A 248 1.16 1.50 13.37
N ASN A 249 0.27 1.67 12.41
CA ASN A 249 -1.07 2.16 12.61
C ASN A 249 -1.99 0.99 12.92
N THR A 250 -2.66 1.05 14.05
CA THR A 250 -3.58 0.01 14.51
C THR A 250 -4.94 0.62 14.78
N ALA A 251 -5.96 -0.21 15.00
CA ALA A 251 -7.26 0.27 15.45
C ALA A 251 -7.21 0.95 16.83
N ALA A 252 -6.16 0.70 17.63
CA ALA A 252 -5.90 1.38 18.90
C ALA A 252 -5.13 2.70 18.73
N GLY A 253 -4.81 3.09 17.48
CA GLY A 253 -4.01 4.27 17.15
C GLY A 253 -2.58 3.92 16.72
N GLY A 254 -1.73 4.95 16.71
CA GLY A 254 -0.33 4.84 16.33
C GLY A 254 0.52 4.17 17.40
N GLN A 255 1.15 3.06 17.04
CA GLN A 255 2.09 2.32 17.88
C GLN A 255 3.51 2.45 17.29
N TRP A 256 4.53 2.41 18.14
CA TRP A 256 5.93 2.45 17.73
C TRP A 256 6.66 1.20 18.21
N ARG A 257 7.37 0.55 17.30
CA ARG A 257 8.27 -0.55 17.61
C ARG A 257 9.71 -0.08 17.70
N ARG A 258 10.46 -0.62 18.64
CA ARG A 258 11.88 -0.33 18.85
C ARG A 258 12.73 -1.54 18.50
N TYR A 259 13.69 -1.33 17.62
CA TYR A 259 14.75 -2.28 17.29
C TYR A 259 16.07 -1.70 17.78
N SER A 260 16.89 -2.45 18.51
CA SER A 260 18.10 -1.90 19.12
C SER A 260 19.29 -2.83 18.94
N THR A 261 20.45 -2.26 18.61
CA THR A 261 21.74 -2.95 18.62
C THR A 261 22.74 -2.20 19.51
N PRO A 262 23.39 -2.87 20.48
CA PRO A 262 24.30 -2.24 21.42
C PRO A 262 25.67 -1.95 20.80
N LEU A 263 26.34 -0.94 21.32
CA LEU A 263 27.76 -0.67 21.07
C LEU A 263 28.58 -1.30 22.21
N SER A 264 29.44 -2.26 21.89
CA SER A 264 30.23 -2.99 22.89
C SER A 264 31.53 -2.29 23.24
N SER A 265 31.56 -1.59 24.38
CA SER A 265 32.80 -1.12 25.08
C SER A 265 33.87 -0.52 24.18
N VAL A 266 33.45 0.36 23.26
CA VAL A 266 34.33 1.10 22.35
C VAL A 266 34.51 2.51 22.89
N CYS A 267 35.75 2.95 23.08
CA CYS A 267 36.05 4.37 23.24
C CYS A 267 35.99 5.05 21.85
N LEU A 268 35.53 6.29 21.77
CA LEU A 268 35.59 7.10 20.57
C LEU A 268 36.30 8.43 20.87
N ASP A 269 37.43 8.66 20.24
CA ASP A 269 38.16 9.93 20.27
C ASP A 269 37.54 10.88 19.24
N GLY A 270 36.69 11.77 19.74
CA GLY A 270 35.99 12.72 18.88
C GLY A 270 36.84 13.93 18.52
N ASN A 271 37.87 14.21 19.33
CA ASN A 271 38.71 15.39 19.20
C ASN A 271 39.95 15.15 18.29
N GLY A 272 40.34 13.89 18.11
CA GLY A 272 41.42 13.43 17.23
C GLY A 272 42.81 13.43 17.85
N ASP A 273 42.95 13.59 19.18
CA ASP A 273 44.23 13.61 19.89
C ASP A 273 44.78 12.20 20.24
N GLY A 274 43.99 11.16 19.95
CA GLY A 274 44.31 9.76 20.20
C GLY A 274 44.05 9.33 21.65
N LEU A 275 43.42 10.15 22.48
CA LEU A 275 43.18 9.91 23.90
C LEU A 275 41.71 10.17 24.28
N VAL A 276 41.16 9.33 25.16
CA VAL A 276 39.88 9.59 25.83
C VAL A 276 40.08 9.40 27.32
N GLY A 277 39.89 10.45 28.11
CA GLY A 277 40.14 10.39 29.56
C GLY A 277 41.58 9.99 29.92
N GLY A 278 42.55 10.33 29.06
CA GLY A 278 43.96 9.98 29.22
C GLY A 278 44.34 8.54 28.82
N SER A 279 43.38 7.74 28.34
CA SER A 279 43.63 6.40 27.82
C SER A 279 43.70 6.41 26.29
N ALA A 280 44.60 5.62 25.70
CA ALA A 280 44.75 5.54 24.25
C ALA A 280 43.45 5.08 23.56
N CYS A 281 42.98 5.90 22.63
CA CYS A 281 41.79 5.64 21.85
C CYS A 281 41.95 6.24 20.43
N PRO A 282 42.41 5.47 19.44
CA PRO A 282 42.73 6.05 18.12
C PRO A 282 41.53 6.17 17.17
N GLN A 283 40.34 5.75 17.59
CA GLN A 283 39.18 5.64 16.71
C GLN A 283 38.18 6.76 16.98
N SER A 284 37.75 7.48 15.95
CA SER A 284 36.71 8.51 16.04
C SER A 284 35.36 8.04 15.52
N SER A 285 35.27 6.78 15.07
CA SER A 285 34.05 6.20 14.53
C SER A 285 34.04 4.69 14.66
N VAL A 286 32.84 4.14 14.71
CA VAL A 286 32.59 2.70 14.78
C VAL A 286 31.41 2.33 13.89
N THR A 287 31.45 1.14 13.30
CA THR A 287 30.33 0.59 12.53
C THR A 287 29.71 -0.55 13.32
N LEU A 288 28.39 -0.52 13.42
CA LEU A 288 27.58 -1.50 14.14
C LEU A 288 26.50 -2.02 13.22
N SER A 289 26.17 -3.30 13.33
CA SER A 289 25.16 -3.94 12.50
C SER A 289 23.98 -4.38 13.36
N PHE A 290 22.77 -4.25 12.82
CA PHE A 290 21.59 -4.85 13.44
C PHE A 290 21.70 -6.38 13.36
N THR A 291 21.41 -7.06 14.46
CA THR A 291 21.38 -8.52 14.51
C THR A 291 20.00 -9.04 14.11
N ALA A 292 19.80 -10.36 14.18
CA ALA A 292 18.45 -10.91 14.22
C ALA A 292 17.70 -10.44 15.48
N ASN A 293 16.38 -10.34 15.35
CA ASN A 293 15.40 -9.90 16.34
C ASN A 293 15.54 -8.45 16.85
N CYS A 294 14.44 -7.91 17.36
CA CYS A 294 14.38 -6.50 17.77
C CYS A 294 15.34 -6.16 18.92
N LYS A 295 15.59 -7.11 19.83
CA LYS A 295 16.62 -6.98 20.86
C LYS A 295 17.80 -7.86 20.47
N ALA A 296 18.96 -7.22 20.31
CA ALA A 296 20.14 -7.93 19.88
C ALA A 296 20.51 -9.09 20.82
N GLY A 297 20.66 -10.28 20.23
CA GLY A 297 21.00 -11.51 20.96
C GLY A 297 19.83 -12.19 21.69
N ASP A 298 18.61 -11.64 21.62
CA ASP A 298 17.43 -12.24 22.26
C ASP A 298 16.54 -12.95 21.22
N THR A 299 16.59 -14.28 21.21
CA THR A 299 15.82 -15.13 20.30
C THR A 299 14.33 -15.21 20.64
N SER A 300 13.91 -14.68 21.79
CA SER A 300 12.50 -14.59 22.17
C SER A 300 11.86 -13.26 21.77
N SER A 301 12.67 -12.31 21.29
CA SER A 301 12.16 -11.02 20.82
C SER A 301 11.66 -11.08 19.38
N GLY A 302 10.78 -10.16 19.00
CA GLY A 302 10.15 -10.15 17.68
C GLY A 302 11.13 -10.05 16.51
N ASP A 303 10.70 -10.49 15.32
CA ASP A 303 11.53 -10.58 14.12
C ASP A 303 12.06 -9.23 13.60
N THR A 304 13.16 -9.25 12.84
CA THR A 304 13.86 -8.06 12.31
C THR A 304 13.41 -7.64 10.92
N PHE A 305 12.11 -7.48 10.76
CA PHE A 305 11.53 -6.96 9.53
C PHE A 305 10.81 -5.66 9.80
N VAL A 306 11.12 -4.65 9.00
CA VAL A 306 10.43 -3.37 9.05
C VAL A 306 9.59 -3.19 7.80
N PRO A 307 8.39 -2.60 7.90
CA PRO A 307 7.67 -2.16 6.71
C PRO A 307 8.55 -1.22 5.90
N GLN A 308 8.41 -1.26 4.58
CA GLN A 308 8.83 -0.14 3.75
C GLN A 308 8.15 1.13 4.28
N GLY A 309 8.84 2.26 4.22
CA GLY A 309 8.43 3.43 4.96
C GLY A 309 9.60 4.25 5.45
N ARG A 310 9.30 5.49 5.85
CA ARG A 310 10.25 6.33 6.59
C ARG A 310 10.25 5.97 8.07
N HIS A 311 11.41 5.75 8.65
CA HIS A 311 11.62 5.39 10.06
C HIS A 311 12.58 6.36 10.74
N LEU A 312 12.65 6.35 12.07
CA LEU A 312 13.58 7.18 12.83
C LEU A 312 14.68 6.33 13.46
N LEU A 313 15.92 6.60 13.10
CA LEU A 313 17.12 6.03 13.71
C LEU A 313 17.67 7.04 14.73
N LEU A 314 18.10 6.57 15.88
CA LEU A 314 18.68 7.41 16.93
C LEU A 314 19.74 6.69 17.74
N VAL A 315 20.65 7.46 18.34
CA VAL A 315 21.57 6.96 19.36
C VAL A 315 20.86 6.94 20.72
N THR A 316 21.08 5.89 21.49
CA THR A 316 20.49 5.68 22.82
C THR A 316 21.58 5.32 23.83
N GLY A 317 21.54 5.93 25.01
CA GLY A 317 22.36 5.53 26.15
C GLY A 317 21.57 4.57 27.05
N HIS A 318 22.26 3.76 27.86
CA HIS A 318 21.57 2.90 28.82
C HIS A 318 22.37 2.68 30.10
N THR A 319 21.74 2.83 31.27
CA THR A 319 22.37 2.42 32.53
C THR A 319 22.08 0.94 32.81
N GLY A 320 23.07 0.08 32.55
CA GLY A 320 22.93 -1.37 32.72
C GLY A 320 22.59 -2.09 31.42
N ALA A 321 21.63 -3.03 31.47
CA ALA A 321 21.26 -3.84 30.32
C ALA A 321 20.38 -3.07 29.32
N LEU A 322 20.52 -3.39 28.04
CA LEU A 322 19.65 -2.89 26.98
C LEU A 322 18.20 -3.35 27.21
N TRP A 323 17.26 -2.46 26.90
CA TRP A 323 15.83 -2.60 27.18
C TRP A 323 15.51 -2.64 28.68
N SER A 324 16.11 -1.73 29.43
CA SER A 324 15.79 -1.50 30.83
C SER A 324 15.27 -0.08 31.03
N SER A 325 14.70 0.21 32.19
CA SER A 325 14.25 1.58 32.54
C SER A 325 15.39 2.61 32.55
N GLY A 326 16.64 2.16 32.49
CA GLY A 326 17.83 3.01 32.35
C GLY A 326 18.13 3.43 30.91
N ASP A 327 17.44 2.86 29.92
CA ASP A 327 17.57 3.24 28.52
C ASP A 327 16.96 4.62 28.30
N SER A 328 17.65 5.47 27.54
CA SER A 328 17.14 6.77 27.15
C SER A 328 17.70 7.21 25.79
N PRO A 329 16.99 8.05 25.04
CA PRO A 329 17.56 8.74 23.88
C PRO A 329 18.83 9.47 24.32
N TYR A 330 19.93 9.28 23.60
CA TYR A 330 21.17 9.96 23.93
C TYR A 330 21.04 11.43 23.50
N TRP A 331 20.84 12.31 24.48
CA TRP A 331 20.73 13.73 24.29
C TRP A 331 22.07 14.39 24.62
N ASP A 332 22.63 15.11 23.66
CA ASP A 332 23.34 16.33 23.99
C ASP A 332 22.33 17.47 23.74
N THR A 333 22.35 18.50 24.59
CA THR A 333 21.37 19.60 24.71
C THR A 333 20.70 20.12 23.41
N PRO A 334 19.50 20.74 23.53
CA PRO A 334 18.23 20.24 22.95
C PRO A 334 18.29 19.98 21.43
N ILE A 335 17.49 19.00 20.96
CA ILE A 335 17.43 18.35 19.63
C ILE A 335 17.23 19.33 18.44
N ASN A 336 18.17 20.25 18.25
CA ASN A 336 18.26 21.12 17.07
C ASN A 336 19.46 20.79 16.16
N THR A 337 20.30 19.82 16.54
CA THR A 337 21.41 19.37 15.70
C THR A 337 21.04 18.03 15.05
N ARG A 338 21.01 18.02 13.71
CA ARG A 338 20.58 16.93 12.81
C ARG A 338 21.47 15.66 12.86
N GLN A 339 22.01 15.30 14.01
CA GLN A 339 23.24 14.53 14.10
C GLN A 339 23.14 13.26 14.95
N SER A 340 22.43 13.26 16.09
CA SER A 340 22.18 12.05 16.88
C SER A 340 20.96 11.24 16.42
N VAL A 341 20.22 11.75 15.43
CA VAL A 341 19.05 11.11 14.80
C VAL A 341 19.13 11.18 13.28
N ALA A 342 18.58 10.18 12.60
CA ALA A 342 18.48 10.13 11.15
C ALA A 342 17.12 9.57 10.72
N ARG A 343 16.56 10.10 9.63
CA ARG A 343 15.36 9.54 8.99
C ARG A 343 15.80 8.57 7.91
N ILE A 344 15.26 7.37 7.96
CA ILE A 344 15.68 6.26 7.10
C ILE A 344 14.50 5.85 6.25
N ASP A 345 14.66 5.94 4.94
CA ASP A 345 13.68 5.47 3.97
C ASP A 345 14.00 4.01 3.63
N ALA A 346 13.15 3.09 4.09
CA ALA A 346 13.23 1.67 3.79
C ALA A 346 12.32 1.36 2.59
N VAL A 347 12.87 0.73 1.55
CA VAL A 347 12.11 0.30 0.36
C VAL A 347 12.31 -1.20 0.16
N ALA A 348 11.21 -1.93 0.04
CA ALA A 348 11.25 -3.37 -0.18
C ALA A 348 11.95 -3.70 -1.51
N GLY A 349 12.79 -4.75 -1.50
CA GLY A 349 13.61 -5.13 -2.65
C GLY A 349 14.89 -4.29 -2.84
N MET A 350 15.11 -3.24 -2.05
CA MET A 350 16.36 -2.47 -2.02
C MET A 350 17.14 -2.72 -0.73
N ALA A 351 18.45 -2.53 -0.78
CA ALA A 351 19.26 -2.48 0.42
C ALA A 351 18.90 -1.23 1.23
N LEU A 352 18.91 -1.35 2.56
CA LEU A 352 18.76 -0.18 3.42
C LEU A 352 19.91 0.80 3.17
N PRO A 353 19.64 2.11 3.18
CA PRO A 353 20.65 3.12 2.89
C PRO A 353 21.78 3.08 3.93
N GLU A 354 22.98 3.47 3.54
CA GLU A 354 24.06 3.70 4.50
C GLU A 354 23.62 4.79 5.48
N ALA A 355 23.61 4.46 6.77
CA ALA A 355 23.25 5.40 7.81
C ALA A 355 24.49 5.87 8.57
N ARG A 356 24.58 7.18 8.78
CA ARG A 356 25.61 7.81 9.60
C ARG A 356 24.94 8.64 10.69
N LEU A 357 25.34 8.40 11.93
CA LEU A 357 24.97 9.20 13.09
C LEU A 357 26.24 9.89 13.63
N GLU A 358 26.09 11.10 14.14
CA GLU A 358 27.15 11.86 14.79
C GLU A 358 26.77 12.17 16.24
N LEU A 359 27.68 11.87 17.15
CA LEU A 359 27.63 12.31 18.55
C LEU A 359 28.42 13.60 18.65
N ARG A 360 27.76 14.67 19.10
CA ARG A 360 28.44 15.93 19.43
C ARG A 360 28.67 16.03 20.91
#